data_AF-A0A932WAD7-F1
#
_entry.id   AF-A0A932WAD7-F1
#
_cell.length_a   1.000
_cell.length_b   1.000
_cell.length_c   1.000
_cell.angle_alpha   90.00
_cell.angle_beta   90.00
_cell.angle_gamma   90.00
#
_symmetry.space_group_name_H-M   'P 1'
#
loop_
_entity.id
_entity.type
_entity.pdbx_description
1 polymer ?
#
loop_
_entity_poly.entity_id
_entity_poly.type
_entity_poly.pdbx_seq_one_letter_code
_entity_poly.pdbx_strand_id
1 'polypeptide(L)'
;MGAFAMPVYMLDFTPKTIASLLSPAAIDGDVVEVDVYDRNDLELKLQAKGQRSKSDPEMFRITTEYNGKVNEHEWNFTILRESADRSRKKR
;
A
#
# COMPACT_ATOMS: atom_id res chain seq x y z
N MET A 1 15.58 -17.81 -14.71
CA MET A 1 14.45 -16.91 -15.03
C MET A 1 13.28 -17.31 -14.14
N GLY A 2 13.22 -16.73 -12.93
CA GLY A 2 12.10 -16.98 -12.02
C GLY A 2 10.88 -16.23 -12.54
N ALA A 3 9.77 -16.93 -12.70
CA ALA A 3 8.50 -16.30 -13.04
C ALA A 3 8.25 -15.18 -12.02
N PHE A 4 8.07 -13.95 -12.51
CA PHE A 4 7.49 -12.88 -11.72
C PHE A 4 6.12 -13.37 -11.26
N ALA A 5 6.04 -13.85 -10.02
CA ALA A 5 4.78 -14.19 -9.39
C ALA A 5 4.00 -12.88 -9.32
N MET A 6 3.04 -12.73 -10.23
CA MET A 6 2.22 -11.54 -10.25
C MET A 6 1.51 -11.42 -8.90
N PRO A 7 1.44 -10.22 -8.30
CA PRO A 7 0.74 -10.04 -7.05
C PRO A 7 -0.70 -10.55 -7.20
N VAL A 8 -1.12 -11.37 -6.23
CA VAL A 8 -2.48 -11.94 -6.20
C VAL A 8 -3.54 -10.91 -5.85
N TYR A 9 -3.11 -9.72 -5.47
CA TYR A 9 -3.94 -8.60 -5.06
C TYR A 9 -3.57 -7.33 -5.82
N MET A 10 -4.50 -6.39 -5.86
CA MET A 10 -4.32 -5.06 -6.40
C MET A 10 -4.52 -4.03 -5.29
N LEU A 11 -3.55 -3.13 -5.12
CA LEU A 11 -3.70 -2.01 -4.20
C LEU A 11 -4.61 -0.97 -4.85
N ASP A 12 -5.65 -0.58 -4.13
CA ASP A 12 -6.52 0.49 -4.59
C ASP A 12 -6.01 1.84 -4.11
N PHE A 13 -5.88 2.77 -5.05
CA PHE A 13 -5.39 4.13 -4.81
C PHE A 13 -6.52 5.03 -4.34
N THR A 14 -7.30 4.56 -3.37
CA THR A 14 -8.32 5.40 -2.73
C THR A 14 -7.66 6.53 -1.94
N PRO A 15 -8.34 7.66 -1.74
CA PRO A 15 -7.88 8.71 -0.83
C PRO A 15 -7.57 8.19 0.58
N LYS A 16 -8.28 7.13 1.01
CA LYS A 16 -8.06 6.50 2.31
C LYS A 16 -6.74 5.72 2.34
N THR A 17 -6.47 4.90 1.33
CA THR A 17 -5.18 4.17 1.22
C THR A 17 -4.02 5.14 1.14
N ILE A 18 -4.14 6.20 0.32
CA ILE A 18 -3.11 7.24 0.21
C ILE A 18 -2.92 7.96 1.55
N ALA A 19 -4.01 8.31 2.25
CA ALA A 19 -3.92 8.93 3.57
C ALA A 19 -3.26 8.01 4.61
N SER A 20 -3.53 6.70 4.58
CA SER A 20 -2.84 5.72 5.42
C SER A 20 -1.34 5.67 5.14
N LEU A 21 -0.94 5.62 3.86
CA LEU A 21 0.47 5.62 3.43
C LEU A 21 1.23 6.90 3.82
N LEU A 22 0.52 8.04 3.82
CA LEU A 22 1.06 9.35 4.19
C LEU A 22 0.87 9.69 5.66
N SER A 23 0.28 8.79 6.45
CA SER A 23 0.04 9.04 7.86
C SER A 23 1.35 9.13 8.62
N PRO A 24 1.42 9.90 9.73
CA PRO A 24 2.61 9.96 10.57
C PRO A 24 3.08 8.58 11.01
N ALA A 25 2.15 7.69 11.38
CA ALA A 25 2.44 6.31 11.75
C ALA A 25 3.17 5.54 10.63
N ALA A 26 2.68 5.62 9.39
CA ALA A 26 3.37 4.98 8.26
C ALA A 26 4.75 5.59 8.01
N ILE A 27 4.92 6.90 8.19
CA ILE A 27 6.20 7.59 8.02
C ILE A 27 7.21 7.16 9.11
N ASP A 28 6.75 6.97 10.35
CA ASP A 28 7.56 6.49 11.48
C ASP A 28 7.89 4.99 11.39
N GLY A 29 7.37 4.30 10.36
CA GLY A 29 7.60 2.89 10.10
C GLY A 29 6.72 1.96 10.93
N ASP A 30 5.62 2.48 11.47
CA ASP A 30 4.57 1.67 12.09
C ASP A 30 3.68 1.01 11.04
N VAL A 31 2.96 -0.01 11.48
CA VAL A 31 2.05 -0.78 10.65
C VAL A 31 0.72 -0.02 10.52
N VAL A 32 0.31 0.24 9.29
CA VAL A 32 -0.96 0.92 8.96
C VAL A 32 -1.87 0.01 8.15
N GLU A 33 -3.17 0.22 8.25
CA GLU A 33 -4.14 -0.49 7.42
C GLU A 33 -4.21 0.13 6.02
N VAL A 34 -4.16 -0.72 5.00
CA VAL A 34 -4.28 -0.33 3.59
C VAL A 34 -5.39 -1.12 2.94
N ASP A 35 -6.11 -0.48 2.02
CA ASP A 35 -7.19 -1.14 1.30
C ASP A 35 -6.61 -1.76 0.02
N VAL A 36 -6.68 -3.09 -0.07
CA VAL A 36 -6.31 -3.86 -1.25
C VAL A 36 -7.43 -4.85 -1.59
N TYR A 37 -7.50 -5.26 -2.85
CA TYR A 37 -8.56 -6.09 -3.38
C TYR A 37 -7.98 -7.30 -4.11
N ASP A 38 -8.77 -8.36 -4.26
CA ASP A 38 -8.35 -9.48 -5.10
C ASP A 38 -8.20 -8.98 -6.55
N ARG A 39 -7.13 -9.45 -7.20
CA ARG A 39 -6.85 -9.02 -8.57
C ARG A 39 -7.92 -9.49 -9.57
N ASN A 40 -8.52 -10.64 -9.32
CA ASN A 40 -9.53 -11.24 -10.19
C ASN A 40 -10.95 -10.83 -9.82
N ASP A 41 -11.16 -10.35 -8.58
CA ASP A 41 -12.45 -9.89 -8.08
C ASP A 41 -12.28 -8.60 -7.23
N LEU A 42 -12.58 -7.46 -7.86
CA LEU A 42 -12.45 -6.14 -7.23
C LEU A 42 -13.55 -5.84 -6.20
N GLU A 43 -14.59 -6.67 -6.10
CA GLU A 43 -15.58 -6.56 -5.02
C GLU A 43 -15.06 -7.19 -3.72
N LEU A 44 -14.05 -8.05 -3.83
CA LEU A 44 -13.45 -8.76 -2.71
C LEU A 44 -12.30 -7.95 -2.12
N LYS A 45 -12.61 -7.22 -1.04
CA LYS A 45 -11.61 -6.50 -0.25
C LYS A 45 -10.82 -7.46 0.63
N LEU A 46 -9.49 -7.42 0.50
CA LEU A 46 -8.57 -8.22 1.28
C LEU A 46 -8.12 -7.46 2.53
N GLN A 47 -7.88 -8.20 3.61
CA GLN A 47 -7.25 -7.62 4.79
C GLN A 47 -5.76 -7.44 4.53
N ALA A 48 -5.33 -6.18 4.56
CA ALA A 48 -3.95 -5.83 4.25
C ALA A 48 -3.39 -4.78 5.20
N LYS A 49 -2.10 -4.94 5.46
CA LYS A 49 -1.30 -4.07 6.33
C LYS A 49 -0.12 -3.58 5.54
N GLY A 50 0.14 -2.29 5.64
CA GLY A 50 1.26 -1.62 5.04
C GLY A 50 2.27 -1.21 6.10
N GLN A 51 3.56 -1.32 5.78
CA GLN A 51 4.63 -0.83 6.64
C GLN A 51 5.74 -0.23 5.80
N ARG A 52 6.15 1.00 6.13
CA ARG A 52 7.34 1.60 5.52
C ARG A 52 8.60 0.99 6.12
N SER A 53 9.56 0.66 5.26
CA SER A 53 10.84 0.13 5.74
C SER A 53 11.61 1.24 6.46
N LYS A 54 12.07 0.96 7.69
CA LYS A 54 12.91 1.88 8.47
C LYS A 54 14.32 2.01 7.89
N SER A 55 14.79 0.97 7.20
CA SER A 55 16.10 0.92 6.57
C SER A 55 16.11 1.58 5.20
N ASP A 56 14.97 1.58 4.50
CA ASP A 56 14.83 2.11 3.16
C ASP A 56 13.51 2.88 3.02
N PRO A 57 13.51 4.22 3.18
CA PRO A 57 12.30 5.01 3.22
C PRO A 57 11.55 5.05 1.87
N GLU A 58 12.12 4.55 0.78
CA GLU A 58 11.44 4.45 -0.52
C GLU A 58 10.68 3.13 -0.67
N MET A 59 10.97 2.14 0.19
CA MET A 59 10.30 0.86 0.20
C MET A 59 9.14 0.80 1.20
N PHE A 60 8.01 0.33 0.69
CA PHE A 60 6.80 0.07 1.45
C PHE A 60 6.40 -1.39 1.27
N ARG A 61 6.33 -2.12 2.38
CA ARG A 61 5.90 -3.52 2.38
C ARG A 61 4.40 -3.60 2.61
N ILE A 62 3.72 -4.32 1.76
CA ILE A 62 2.30 -4.65 1.92
C ILE A 62 2.22 -6.13 2.25
N THR A 63 1.60 -6.43 3.37
CA THR A 63 1.30 -7.78 3.82
C THR A 63 -0.20 -7.99 3.69
N THR A 64 -0.60 -8.99 2.92
CA THR A 64 -2.00 -9.36 2.71
C THR A 64 -2.25 -10.75 3.24
N GLU A 65 -3.39 -10.94 3.87
CA GLU A 65 -3.84 -12.27 4.28
C GLU A 65 -5.05 -12.66 3.44
N TYR A 66 -4.93 -13.75 2.69
CA TYR A 66 -6.01 -14.29 1.88
C TYR A 66 -6.04 -15.81 1.95
N ASN A 67 -7.21 -16.36 2.30
CA ASN A 67 -7.43 -17.81 2.39
C ASN A 67 -6.39 -18.53 3.26
N GLY A 68 -6.02 -17.92 4.40
CA GLY A 68 -5.00 -18.43 5.34
C GLY A 68 -3.55 -18.35 4.83
N LYS A 69 -3.31 -17.73 3.67
CA LYS A 69 -1.97 -17.47 3.14
C LYS A 69 -1.60 -16.01 3.33
N VAL A 70 -0.41 -15.80 3.88
CA VAL A 70 0.21 -14.48 3.99
C VAL A 70 1.04 -14.25 2.74
N ASN A 71 0.75 -13.17 2.01
CA ASN A 71 1.57 -12.71 0.89
C ASN A 71 2.16 -11.35 1.24
N GLU A 72 3.48 -11.26 1.16
CA GLU A 72 4.23 -10.01 1.33
C GLU A 72 4.71 -9.53 -0.04
N HIS A 73 4.44 -8.28 -0.38
CA HIS A 73 5.07 -7.63 -1.52
C HIS A 73 5.68 -6.30 -1.11
N GLU A 74 6.91 -6.09 -1.56
CA GLU A 74 7.62 -4.83 -1.41
C GLU A 74 7.37 -3.98 -2.65
N TRP A 75 6.90 -2.76 -2.41
CA TRP A 75 6.64 -1.78 -3.44
C TRP A 75 7.56 -0.61 -3.21
N ASN A 76 8.24 -0.18 -4.27
CA ASN A 76 8.95 1.09 -4.26
C ASN A 76 7.93 2.17 -4.65
N PHE A 77 7.56 3.03 -3.70
CA PHE A 77 6.71 4.17 -3.98
C PHE A 77 7.56 5.43 -3.94
N THR A 78 7.81 6.00 -5.12
CA THR A 78 8.26 7.39 -5.19
C THR A 78 7.04 8.30 -4.96
N ILE A 79 6.76 8.62 -3.70
CA ILE A 79 5.73 9.60 -3.36
C ILE A 79 6.25 10.99 -3.75
N LEU A 80 5.86 11.48 -4.93
CA LEU A 80 6.10 12.87 -5.35
C LEU A 80 5.24 13.81 -4.48
N ARG A 81 5.85 14.33 -3.42
CA ARG A 81 5.21 15.21 -2.43
C ARG A 81 4.55 16.44 -3.06
N GLU A 82 5.04 16.90 -4.22
CA GLU A 82 4.47 18.01 -4.99
C GLU A 82 3.06 17.75 -5.55
N SER A 83 2.66 16.48 -5.69
CA SER A 83 1.34 16.11 -6.22
C SER A 83 0.26 16.03 -5.13
N ALA A 84 0.63 15.81 -3.87
CA ALA A 84 -0.31 15.71 -2.74
C ALA A 84 -0.89 17.07 -2.33
N ASP A 85 -0.15 18.16 -2.55
CA ASP A 85 -0.59 19.53 -2.19
C ASP A 85 -1.58 20.13 -3.20
N ARG A 86 -1.70 19.57 -4.41
CA ARG A 86 -2.57 20.12 -5.47
C ARG A 86 -4.07 19.83 -5.29
N SER A 87 -4.44 18.94 -4.36
CA SER A 87 -5.85 18.60 -4.09
C SER A 87 -6.47 19.36 -2.92
N ARG A 88 -5.80 20.37 -2.36
CA ARG A 88 -6.46 21.30 -1.42
C ARG A 88 -7.18 22.37 -2.23
N LYS A 89 -8.51 22.30 -2.28
CA LYS A 89 -9.38 23.36 -2.83
C LYS A 89 -8.97 24.68 -2.15
N LYS A 90 -8.35 25.60 -2.91
CA LYS A 90 -8.10 26.96 -2.44
C LYS A 90 -9.45 27.55 -2.04
N ARG A 91 -9.50 27.99 -0.79
CA ARG A 91 -10.59 28.75 -0.19
C ARG A 91 -10.77 30.09 -0.92
#